data_AF-A0A5J6MSS4-F1
#
_entry.id   AF-A0A5J6MSS4-F1
#
_cell.length_a   1.000
_cell.length_b   1.000
_cell.length_c   1.000
_cell.angle_alpha   90.00
_cell.angle_beta   90.00
_cell.angle_gamma   90.00
#
_symmetry.space_group_name_H-M   'P 1'
#
loop_
_entity.id
_entity.type
_entity.pdbx_description
1 polymer ?
#
loop_
_entity_poly.entity_id
_entity_poly.type
_entity_poly.pdbx_seq_one_letter_code
_entity_poly.pdbx_strand_id
1 'polypeptide(L)'
;MFDLEGFVRPAVIAACAEELRPRMATESFTHQRWHNVYFRPEVPGLAADHPALHPVKTVHHTLCADQLGNSALKPIYEWPALARFLATVLRLPELHTMEDPLASINVITYRAGETLNWHFDRSQFTTTLLIQAPEAGGEFQYRSDLRSENDPNYDGVVRVLRGEDPAVRTRGVTPGTLNVFKGRNTLHRVTPPVGPRERLIAIFSYYERSGVRFSAEERLGFYGRAD
;
A
#
# COMPACT_ATOMS: atom_id res chain seq x y z
N MET A 1 9.71 -3.93 -10.08
CA MET A 1 8.42 -3.19 -10.02
C MET A 1 7.84 -3.21 -11.41
N PHE A 2 6.58 -3.56 -11.56
CA PHE A 2 5.89 -3.53 -12.85
C PHE A 2 4.41 -3.17 -12.65
N ASP A 3 3.81 -2.68 -13.73
CA ASP A 3 2.41 -2.30 -13.82
C ASP A 3 1.75 -3.18 -14.89
N LEU A 4 0.57 -3.70 -14.59
CA LEU A 4 -0.35 -4.29 -15.56
C LEU A 4 -1.46 -3.28 -15.82
N GLU A 5 -1.18 -2.34 -16.73
CA GLU A 5 -2.14 -1.34 -17.13
C GLU A 5 -3.35 -1.99 -17.80
N GLY A 6 -4.56 -1.55 -17.43
CA GLY A 6 -5.80 -2.12 -17.94
C GLY A 6 -6.07 -3.57 -17.48
N PHE A 7 -5.40 -4.04 -16.42
CA PHE A 7 -5.63 -5.36 -15.83
C PHE A 7 -7.12 -5.61 -15.52
N VAL A 8 -7.82 -4.60 -14.99
CA VAL A 8 -9.27 -4.61 -14.83
C VAL A 8 -9.90 -3.68 -15.87
N ARG A 9 -10.97 -4.16 -16.51
CA ARG A 9 -11.73 -3.38 -17.50
C ARG A 9 -12.27 -2.08 -16.87
N PRO A 10 -12.21 -0.93 -17.58
CA PRO A 10 -12.63 0.36 -17.05
C PRO A 10 -14.04 0.38 -16.45
N ALA A 11 -15.01 -0.26 -17.10
CA ALA A 11 -16.39 -0.32 -16.60
C ALA A 11 -16.51 -1.10 -15.27
N VAL A 12 -15.71 -2.16 -15.09
CA VAL A 12 -15.74 -2.99 -13.88
C VAL A 12 -15.11 -2.25 -12.72
N ILE A 13 -13.96 -1.59 -12.93
CA ILE A 13 -13.29 -0.87 -11.85
C ILE A 13 -14.06 0.40 -11.44
N ALA A 14 -14.71 1.07 -12.39
CA ALA A 14 -15.60 2.20 -12.10
C ALA A 14 -16.81 1.77 -11.27
N ALA A 15 -17.46 0.66 -11.64
CA ALA A 15 -18.58 0.11 -10.85
C ALA A 15 -18.13 -0.30 -9.43
N CYS A 16 -16.94 -0.89 -9.31
CA CYS A 16 -16.35 -1.21 -8.01
C CYS A 16 -16.11 0.05 -7.15
N ALA A 17 -15.67 1.16 -7.74
CA ALA A 17 -15.51 2.43 -7.03
C ALA A 17 -16.86 2.94 -6.49
N GLU A 18 -17.93 2.91 -7.30
CA GLU A 18 -19.26 3.33 -6.87
C GLU A 18 -19.84 2.45 -5.76
N GLU A 19 -19.64 1.14 -5.83
CA GLU A 19 -20.08 0.20 -4.79
C GLU A 19 -19.39 0.46 -3.45
N LEU A 20 -18.08 0.74 -3.47
CA LEU A 20 -17.28 0.92 -2.26
C LEU A 20 -17.40 2.32 -1.65
N ARG A 21 -17.74 3.34 -2.44
CA ARG A 21 -17.86 4.74 -2.01
C ARG A 21 -18.73 4.94 -0.74
N PRO A 22 -19.99 4.45 -0.67
CA PRO A 22 -20.82 4.65 0.52
C PRO A 22 -20.22 3.94 1.75
N ARG A 23 -19.71 2.72 1.59
CA ARG A 23 -19.07 1.96 2.68
C ARG A 23 -17.82 2.65 3.18
N MET A 24 -16.99 3.18 2.28
CA MET A 24 -15.81 3.95 2.66
C MET A 24 -16.20 5.20 3.46
N ALA A 25 -17.34 5.82 3.19
CA ALA A 25 -17.81 6.98 3.93
C ALA A 25 -18.30 6.63 5.36
N THR A 26 -18.92 5.47 5.55
CA THR A 26 -19.63 5.14 6.80
C THR A 26 -19.02 4.02 7.65
N GLU A 27 -18.23 3.13 7.05
CA GLU A 27 -17.73 1.90 7.68
C GLU A 27 -16.19 1.85 7.79
N SER A 28 -15.47 2.73 7.10
CA SER A 28 -14.00 2.72 7.12
C SER A 28 -13.44 3.07 8.49
N PHE A 29 -12.36 2.41 8.89
CA PHE A 29 -11.63 2.80 10.09
C PHE A 29 -10.57 3.85 9.75
N THR A 30 -10.58 4.97 10.47
CA THR A 30 -9.59 6.04 10.31
C THR A 30 -8.32 5.72 11.09
N HIS A 31 -7.22 5.55 10.38
CA HIS A 31 -5.90 5.50 10.97
C HIS A 31 -5.27 6.88 10.97
N GLN A 32 -4.89 7.36 12.15
CA GLN A 32 -4.09 8.57 12.31
C GLN A 32 -2.91 8.29 13.23
N ARG A 33 -1.68 8.48 12.72
CA ARG A 33 -0.46 8.27 13.52
C ARG A 33 0.69 9.15 13.07
N TRP A 34 1.61 9.38 13.99
CA TRP A 34 2.94 9.93 13.70
C TRP A 34 3.94 8.79 13.58
N HIS A 35 4.79 8.83 12.55
CA HIS A 35 5.84 7.84 12.36
C HIS A 35 6.99 8.44 11.55
N ASN A 36 8.15 7.80 11.58
CA ASN A 36 9.22 8.07 10.62
C ASN A 36 9.17 7.08 9.45
N VAL A 37 10.11 7.19 8.51
CA VAL A 37 10.18 6.35 7.31
C VAL A 37 10.35 4.85 7.60
N TYR A 38 10.73 4.48 8.82
CA TYR A 38 10.98 3.10 9.24
C TYR A 38 9.86 2.50 10.10
N PHE A 39 8.89 3.31 10.55
CA PHE A 39 7.89 2.92 11.55
C PHE A 39 8.50 2.31 12.82
N ARG A 40 9.61 2.87 13.29
CA ARG A 40 10.30 2.43 14.52
C ARG A 40 10.65 3.63 15.38
N PRO A 41 10.48 3.56 16.71
CA PRO A 41 10.90 4.64 17.60
C PRO A 41 12.42 4.83 17.57
N GLU A 42 13.16 3.73 17.43
CA GLU A 42 14.62 3.71 17.41
C GLU A 42 15.14 2.90 16.21
N VAL A 43 16.26 3.35 15.65
CA VAL A 43 16.94 2.69 14.53
C VAL A 43 18.43 2.61 14.86
N PRO A 44 19.02 1.40 14.88
CA PRO A 44 20.44 1.24 15.18
C PRO A 44 21.34 2.12 14.30
N GLY A 45 22.25 2.85 14.94
CA GLY A 45 23.20 3.74 14.28
C GLY A 45 22.67 5.14 13.97
N LEU A 46 21.42 5.48 14.33
CA LEU A 46 20.88 6.82 14.18
C LEU A 46 20.65 7.50 15.54
N ALA A 47 21.03 8.76 15.64
CA ALA A 47 20.66 9.62 16.76
C ALA A 47 19.16 9.98 16.69
N ALA A 48 18.54 10.26 17.83
CA ALA A 48 17.09 10.51 17.92
C ALA A 48 16.61 11.72 17.09
N ASP A 49 17.48 12.70 16.85
CA ASP A 49 17.24 13.90 16.05
C ASP A 49 17.62 13.75 14.57
N HIS A 50 18.07 12.57 14.15
CA HIS A 50 18.49 12.32 12.77
C HIS A 50 17.32 12.59 11.79
N PRO A 51 17.54 13.26 10.64
CA PRO A 51 16.45 13.67 9.74
C PRO A 51 15.58 12.51 9.22
N ALA A 52 16.15 11.31 9.03
CA ALA A 52 15.40 10.12 8.65
C ALA A 52 14.41 9.63 9.73
N LEU A 53 14.57 10.07 10.99
CA LEU A 53 13.68 9.76 12.10
C LEU A 53 12.66 10.86 12.38
N HIS A 54 12.66 11.95 11.60
CA HIS A 54 11.70 13.03 11.79
C HIS A 54 10.27 12.51 11.62
N PRO A 55 9.38 12.73 12.61
CA PRO A 55 8.04 12.19 12.56
C PRO A 55 7.19 12.96 11.55
N VAL A 56 6.47 12.21 10.72
CA VAL A 56 5.46 12.71 9.80
C VAL A 56 4.09 12.16 10.21
N LYS A 57 3.06 13.00 10.08
CA LYS A 57 1.68 12.58 10.31
C LYS A 57 1.16 11.88 9.05
N THR A 58 0.54 10.73 9.26
CA THR A 58 -0.20 9.99 8.23
C THR A 58 -1.64 9.86 8.69
N VAL A 59 -2.56 10.08 7.75
CA VAL A 59 -3.98 9.79 7.90
C VAL A 59 -4.41 8.97 6.69
N HIS A 60 -5.19 7.91 6.92
CA HIS A 60 -5.86 7.15 5.87
C HIS A 60 -7.07 6.42 6.44
N HIS A 61 -7.95 5.94 5.58
CA HIS A 61 -9.12 5.18 6.00
C HIS A 61 -9.15 3.83 5.29
N THR A 62 -9.51 2.79 6.04
CA THR A 62 -9.38 1.40 5.58
C THR A 62 -10.71 0.68 5.69
N LEU A 63 -11.08 -0.02 4.62
CA LEU A 63 -12.06 -1.11 4.65
C LEU A 63 -11.33 -2.45 4.65
N CYS A 64 -11.79 -3.37 5.48
CA CYS A 64 -11.31 -4.75 5.58
C CYS A 64 -12.07 -5.67 4.62
N ALA A 65 -11.55 -6.89 4.41
CA ALA A 65 -12.05 -7.81 3.40
C ALA A 65 -13.53 -8.19 3.56
N ASP A 66 -13.99 -8.38 4.79
CA ASP A 66 -15.39 -8.63 5.17
C ASP A 66 -16.33 -7.45 4.89
N GLN A 67 -15.79 -6.22 4.76
CA GLN A 67 -16.56 -5.02 4.43
C GLN A 67 -16.70 -4.79 2.92
N LEU A 68 -16.04 -5.58 2.07
CA LEU A 68 -15.97 -5.33 0.62
C LEU A 68 -17.19 -5.85 -0.16
N GLY A 69 -18.17 -6.46 0.52
CA GLY A 69 -19.41 -6.93 -0.09
C GLY A 69 -19.18 -7.87 -1.28
N ASN A 70 -19.89 -7.62 -2.39
CA ASN A 70 -19.79 -8.39 -3.63
C ASN A 70 -18.89 -7.70 -4.67
N SER A 71 -18.03 -6.78 -4.22
CA SER A 71 -17.15 -6.04 -5.13
C SER A 71 -16.28 -6.97 -5.97
N ALA A 72 -15.88 -6.47 -7.13
CA ALA A 72 -15.04 -7.22 -8.08
C ALA A 72 -13.67 -7.63 -7.51
N LEU A 73 -13.25 -7.06 -6.37
CA LEU A 73 -11.94 -7.29 -5.76
C LEU A 73 -11.74 -8.74 -5.32
N LYS A 74 -12.75 -9.35 -4.68
CA LYS A 74 -12.63 -10.69 -4.11
C LYS A 74 -12.42 -11.76 -5.19
N PRO A 75 -13.24 -11.82 -6.26
CA PRO A 75 -13.00 -12.75 -7.37
C PRO A 75 -11.65 -12.57 -8.06
N ILE A 76 -11.15 -11.33 -8.15
CA ILE A 76 -9.82 -11.05 -8.72
C ILE A 76 -8.72 -11.62 -7.81
N TYR A 77 -8.79 -11.31 -6.51
CA TYR A 77 -7.81 -11.73 -5.52
C TYR A 77 -7.73 -13.26 -5.38
N GLU A 78 -8.88 -13.92 -5.36
CA GLU A 78 -9.02 -15.38 -5.24
C GLU A 78 -8.75 -16.11 -6.56
N TRP A 79 -8.51 -15.40 -7.66
CA TRP A 79 -8.25 -16.04 -8.96
C TRP A 79 -6.91 -16.78 -8.95
N PRO A 80 -6.88 -18.13 -9.02
CA PRO A 80 -5.63 -18.87 -8.83
C PRO A 80 -4.55 -18.58 -9.88
N ALA A 81 -4.95 -18.12 -11.07
CA ALA A 81 -4.01 -17.74 -12.11
C ALA A 81 -3.21 -16.47 -11.75
N LEU A 82 -3.82 -15.52 -11.02
CA LEU A 82 -3.12 -14.33 -10.56
C LEU A 82 -2.03 -14.70 -9.56
N ALA A 83 -2.34 -15.55 -8.57
CA ALA A 83 -1.35 -16.02 -7.60
C ALA A 83 -0.16 -16.74 -8.27
N ARG A 84 -0.44 -17.65 -9.23
CA ARG A 84 0.60 -18.33 -10.02
C ARG A 84 1.44 -17.37 -10.86
N PHE A 85 0.80 -16.40 -11.49
CA PHE A 85 1.50 -15.36 -12.24
C PHE A 85 2.43 -14.56 -11.34
N LEU A 86 1.94 -14.10 -10.18
CA LEU A 86 2.72 -13.37 -9.18
C LEU A 86 3.91 -14.19 -8.67
N ALA A 87 3.71 -15.47 -8.34
CA ALA A 87 4.78 -16.36 -7.91
C ALA A 87 5.87 -16.46 -8.99
N THR A 88 5.49 -16.63 -10.25
CA THR A 88 6.41 -16.72 -11.38
C THR A 88 7.24 -15.44 -11.55
N VAL A 89 6.61 -14.27 -11.60
CA VAL A 89 7.32 -12.99 -11.83
C VAL A 89 8.15 -12.55 -10.63
N LEU A 90 7.77 -12.96 -9.42
CA LEU A 90 8.53 -12.72 -8.19
C LEU A 90 9.64 -13.75 -7.96
N ARG A 91 9.67 -14.83 -8.75
CA ARG A 91 10.58 -15.99 -8.62
C ARG A 91 10.42 -16.71 -7.29
N LEU A 92 9.17 -16.88 -6.86
CA LEU A 92 8.78 -17.63 -5.68
C LEU A 92 8.20 -18.99 -6.12
N PRO A 93 8.38 -20.07 -5.33
CA PRO A 93 7.85 -21.38 -5.69
C PRO A 93 6.33 -21.39 -5.82
N GLU A 94 5.64 -20.75 -4.86
CA GLU A 94 4.19 -20.67 -4.80
C GLU A 94 3.76 -19.43 -4.00
N LEU A 95 2.53 -18.97 -4.23
CA LEU A 95 1.87 -17.96 -3.41
C LEU A 95 0.45 -18.38 -3.11
N HIS A 96 0.03 -18.14 -1.88
CA HIS A 96 -1.32 -18.37 -1.37
C HIS A 96 -1.96 -17.05 -0.97
N THR A 97 -3.27 -16.93 -1.17
CA THR A 97 -4.06 -15.87 -0.57
C THR A 97 -4.01 -16.00 0.96
N MET A 98 -3.87 -14.88 1.66
CA MET A 98 -4.07 -14.82 3.10
C MET A 98 -5.48 -15.31 3.48
N GLU A 99 -5.60 -16.08 4.55
CA GLU A 99 -6.85 -16.66 5.05
C GLU A 99 -7.48 -15.83 6.19
N ASP A 100 -7.04 -14.60 6.34
CA ASP A 100 -7.54 -13.68 7.36
C ASP A 100 -8.83 -13.00 6.89
N PRO A 101 -9.89 -12.99 7.72
CA PRO A 101 -11.16 -12.41 7.35
C PRO A 101 -11.11 -10.88 7.18
N LEU A 102 -10.13 -10.19 7.77
CA LEU A 102 -9.99 -8.74 7.68
C LEU A 102 -8.87 -8.31 6.75
N ALA A 103 -7.73 -9.01 6.81
CA ALA A 103 -6.47 -8.56 6.24
C ALA A 103 -6.15 -9.04 4.82
N SER A 104 -6.97 -9.95 4.27
CA SER A 104 -6.72 -10.57 2.96
C SER A 104 -6.78 -9.56 1.81
N ILE A 105 -7.78 -8.67 1.84
CA ILE A 105 -7.93 -7.54 0.93
C ILE A 105 -8.25 -6.32 1.77
N ASN A 106 -7.50 -5.24 1.60
CA ASN A 106 -7.81 -3.96 2.22
C ASN A 106 -7.99 -2.89 1.16
N VAL A 107 -9.05 -2.09 1.26
CA VAL A 107 -9.21 -0.87 0.44
C VAL A 107 -8.84 0.32 1.29
N ILE A 108 -7.86 1.08 0.83
CA ILE A 108 -7.37 2.27 1.50
C ILE A 108 -7.77 3.51 0.71
N THR A 109 -8.22 4.54 1.42
CA THR A 109 -8.44 5.87 0.87
C THR A 109 -7.58 6.92 1.56
N TYR A 110 -7.23 7.94 0.78
CA TYR A 110 -6.66 9.19 1.26
C TYR A 110 -7.55 10.32 0.74
N ARG A 111 -7.99 11.19 1.64
CA ARG A 111 -8.73 12.42 1.32
C ARG A 111 -7.75 13.56 1.03
N ALA A 112 -8.29 14.70 0.59
CA ALA A 112 -7.49 15.88 0.31
C ALA A 112 -6.58 16.26 1.49
N GLY A 113 -5.27 16.37 1.23
CA GLY A 113 -4.26 16.66 2.25
C GLY A 113 -3.82 15.47 3.11
N GLU A 114 -4.46 14.31 2.99
CA GLU A 114 -4.03 13.06 3.62
C GLU A 114 -3.00 12.34 2.74
N THR A 115 -2.11 11.56 3.35
CA THR A 115 -1.12 10.75 2.63
C THR A 115 -0.52 9.70 3.56
N LEU A 116 -0.01 8.63 2.96
CA LEU A 116 1.04 7.81 3.56
C LEU A 116 2.37 8.34 3.02
N ASN A 117 3.07 9.07 3.88
CA ASN A 117 4.33 9.71 3.53
C ASN A 117 5.44 8.70 3.21
N TRP A 118 6.64 9.19 2.89
CA TRP A 118 7.81 8.36 2.60
C TRP A 118 8.01 7.24 3.64
N HIS A 119 8.08 6.01 3.16
CA HIS A 119 8.33 4.84 4.01
C HIS A 119 8.91 3.67 3.23
N PHE A 120 9.39 2.68 4.00
CA PHE A 120 9.70 1.34 3.51
C PHE A 120 8.62 0.37 3.97
N ASP A 121 8.32 -0.62 3.12
CA ASP A 121 7.41 -1.69 3.50
C ASP A 121 8.08 -2.69 4.44
N ARG A 122 7.26 -3.35 5.25
CA ARG A 122 7.65 -4.54 6.02
C ARG A 122 7.54 -5.82 5.19
N SER A 123 6.66 -5.84 4.18
CA SER A 123 6.45 -6.98 3.29
C SER A 123 7.60 -7.13 2.30
N GLN A 124 7.82 -8.37 1.83
CA GLN A 124 8.82 -8.68 0.80
C GLN A 124 8.40 -8.08 -0.56
N PHE A 125 7.11 -8.09 -0.84
CA PHE A 125 6.50 -7.46 -2.00
C PHE A 125 5.09 -6.96 -1.64
N THR A 126 4.58 -6.06 -2.47
CA THR A 126 3.27 -5.43 -2.33
C THR A 126 2.56 -5.51 -3.68
N THR A 127 1.30 -5.96 -3.64
CA THR A 127 0.41 -6.02 -4.81
C THR A 127 -0.75 -5.08 -4.57
N THR A 128 -0.91 -4.09 -5.44
CA THR A 128 -2.00 -3.11 -5.33
C THR A 128 -2.79 -3.01 -6.61
N LEU A 129 -4.07 -2.63 -6.50
CA LEU A 129 -4.96 -2.34 -7.63
C LEU A 129 -5.57 -0.97 -7.41
N LEU A 130 -5.29 -0.01 -8.30
CA LEU A 130 -5.92 1.31 -8.22
C LEU A 130 -7.38 1.20 -8.64
N ILE A 131 -8.31 1.58 -7.75
CA ILE A 131 -9.75 1.54 -7.99
C ILE A 131 -10.25 2.88 -8.51
N GLN A 132 -9.85 3.97 -7.86
CA GLN A 132 -10.23 5.34 -8.22
C GLN A 132 -9.04 6.26 -8.06
N ALA A 133 -8.72 7.01 -9.12
CA ALA A 133 -7.75 8.10 -9.05
C ALA A 133 -8.43 9.37 -8.52
N PRO A 134 -7.70 10.24 -7.78
CA PRO A 134 -8.19 11.56 -7.41
C PRO A 134 -8.18 12.50 -8.64
N GLU A 135 -8.60 13.75 -8.46
CA GLU A 135 -8.58 14.75 -9.55
C GLU A 135 -7.16 15.19 -9.92
N ALA A 136 -6.29 15.30 -8.93
CA ALA A 136 -4.85 15.48 -9.09
C ALA A 136 -4.10 14.92 -7.86
N GLY A 137 -2.77 14.80 -7.96
CA GLY A 137 -2.00 14.10 -6.93
C GLY A 137 -2.25 12.59 -6.97
N GLY A 138 -1.96 11.90 -5.87
CA GLY A 138 -2.12 10.45 -5.81
C GLY A 138 -1.10 9.66 -6.65
N GLU A 139 -0.07 10.34 -7.17
CA GLU A 139 1.01 9.72 -7.93
C GLU A 139 1.93 8.91 -7.00
N PHE A 140 2.42 7.79 -7.52
CA PHE A 140 3.36 6.95 -6.79
C PHE A 140 4.78 7.48 -7.00
N GLN A 141 5.42 7.91 -5.91
CA GLN A 141 6.80 8.36 -5.91
C GLN A 141 7.71 7.34 -5.24
N TYR A 142 8.86 7.06 -5.82
CA TYR A 142 9.75 6.03 -5.31
C TYR A 142 11.22 6.23 -5.68
N ARG A 143 12.10 5.69 -4.83
CA ARG A 143 13.51 5.41 -5.11
C ARG A 143 13.75 3.92 -4.88
N SER A 144 13.79 3.14 -5.96
CA SER A 144 14.05 1.69 -5.93
C SER A 144 15.41 1.39 -5.37
N ASP A 145 15.61 0.28 -4.66
CA ASP A 145 16.94 -0.19 -4.21
C ASP A 145 17.79 0.90 -3.53
N LEU A 146 17.14 1.74 -2.70
CA LEU A 146 17.83 2.79 -1.96
C LEU A 146 18.73 2.20 -0.87
N ARG A 147 18.35 1.06 -0.33
CA ARG A 147 19.09 0.33 0.70
C ARG A 147 19.20 -1.16 0.38
N SER A 148 20.04 -1.87 1.11
CA SER A 148 20.17 -3.32 1.06
C SER A 148 20.15 -3.92 2.48
N GLU A 149 20.25 -5.24 2.60
CA GLU A 149 20.33 -5.90 3.91
C GLU A 149 21.59 -5.52 4.70
N ASN A 150 22.67 -5.18 3.98
CA ASN A 150 23.98 -4.88 4.58
C ASN A 150 24.32 -3.38 4.56
N ASP A 151 23.50 -2.56 3.91
CA ASP A 151 23.71 -1.11 3.84
C ASP A 151 22.36 -0.39 3.96
N PRO A 152 22.09 0.27 5.09
CA PRO A 152 20.85 1.02 5.28
C PRO A 152 20.80 2.35 4.49
N ASN A 153 21.94 2.85 3.99
CA ASN A 153 22.08 4.08 3.20
C ASN A 153 21.33 5.30 3.77
N TYR A 154 21.60 5.63 5.03
CA TYR A 154 20.90 6.70 5.74
C TYR A 154 21.05 8.07 5.07
N ASP A 155 22.22 8.39 4.52
CA ASP A 155 22.43 9.64 3.78
C ASP A 155 21.58 9.71 2.51
N GLY A 156 21.43 8.59 1.80
CA GLY A 156 20.52 8.48 0.66
C GLY A 156 19.08 8.73 1.04
N VAL A 157 18.63 8.16 2.16
CA VAL A 157 17.29 8.42 2.70
C VAL A 157 17.10 9.90 3.01
N VAL A 158 18.06 10.55 3.65
CA VAL A 158 17.99 11.99 3.95
C VAL A 158 17.90 12.82 2.67
N ARG A 159 18.68 12.52 1.63
CA ARG A 159 18.60 13.22 0.33
C ARG A 159 17.21 13.09 -0.30
N VAL A 160 16.61 11.90 -0.28
CA VAL A 160 15.22 11.72 -0.79
C VAL A 160 14.25 12.57 0.02
N LEU A 161 14.35 12.56 1.35
CA LEU A 161 13.46 13.33 2.23
C LEU A 161 13.57 14.84 2.05
N ARG A 162 14.75 15.34 1.68
CA ARG A 162 14.99 16.75 1.35
C ARG A 162 14.60 17.13 -0.08
N GLY A 163 14.21 16.16 -0.92
CA GLY A 163 13.93 16.40 -2.34
C GLY A 163 15.19 16.63 -3.19
N GLU A 164 16.34 16.17 -2.70
CA GLU A 164 17.66 16.39 -3.31
C GLU A 164 18.15 15.18 -4.12
N ASP A 165 17.42 14.06 -4.11
CA ASP A 165 17.79 12.85 -4.86
C ASP A 165 17.18 12.87 -6.27
N PRO A 166 17.98 13.06 -7.34
CA PRO A 166 17.47 13.12 -8.72
C PRO A 166 17.04 11.74 -9.26
N ALA A 167 17.33 10.65 -8.54
CA ALA A 167 16.91 9.31 -8.92
C ALA A 167 15.46 8.99 -8.49
N VAL A 168 14.80 9.88 -7.73
CA VAL A 168 13.39 9.75 -7.40
C VAL A 168 12.56 9.76 -8.68
N ARG A 169 11.68 8.76 -8.81
CA ARG A 169 10.75 8.63 -9.93
C ARG A 169 9.33 8.89 -9.45
N THR A 170 8.53 9.50 -10.31
CA THR A 170 7.09 9.68 -10.12
C THR A 170 6.36 8.96 -11.23
N ARG A 171 5.31 8.20 -10.88
CA ARG A 171 4.44 7.49 -11.83
C ARG A 171 2.99 7.80 -11.54
N GLY A 172 2.28 8.22 -12.59
CA GLY A 172 0.83 8.18 -12.60
C GLY A 172 0.37 6.72 -12.73
N VAL A 173 -0.73 6.38 -12.08
CA VAL A 173 -1.38 5.07 -12.19
C VAL A 173 -2.83 5.33 -12.58
N THR A 174 -3.33 4.58 -13.57
CA THR A 174 -4.73 4.71 -14.04
C THR A 174 -5.62 3.67 -13.35
N PRO A 175 -6.90 3.99 -13.08
CA PRO A 175 -7.84 3.02 -12.51
C PRO A 175 -7.87 1.71 -13.28
N GLY A 176 -7.87 0.60 -12.54
CA GLY A 176 -7.82 -0.77 -13.08
C GLY A 176 -6.41 -1.31 -13.29
N THR A 177 -5.37 -0.51 -13.02
CA THR A 177 -3.97 -0.95 -13.08
C THR A 177 -3.57 -1.72 -11.83
N LEU A 178 -3.04 -2.92 -12.01
CA LEU A 178 -2.43 -3.71 -10.95
C LEU A 178 -0.92 -3.44 -10.91
N ASN A 179 -0.41 -3.02 -9.76
CA ASN A 179 1.00 -2.69 -9.54
C ASN A 179 1.64 -3.69 -8.56
N VAL A 180 2.85 -4.15 -8.87
CA VAL A 180 3.63 -5.06 -8.03
C VAL A 180 5.04 -4.53 -7.82
N PHE A 181 5.46 -4.42 -6.57
CA PHE A 181 6.80 -3.92 -6.22
C PHE A 181 7.37 -4.49 -4.92
N LYS A 182 8.69 -4.35 -4.73
CA LYS A 182 9.40 -4.76 -3.52
C LYS A 182 9.69 -3.54 -2.64
N GLY A 183 8.80 -3.27 -1.67
CA GLY A 183 8.87 -2.07 -0.84
C GLY A 183 9.93 -2.10 0.27
N ARG A 184 10.47 -3.28 0.62
CA ARG A 184 11.49 -3.42 1.69
C ARG A 184 12.72 -2.53 1.49
N ASN A 185 13.19 -2.41 0.25
CA ASN A 185 14.39 -1.64 -0.12
C ASN A 185 14.07 -0.42 -0.99
N THR A 186 12.79 -0.21 -1.32
CA THR A 186 12.32 0.91 -2.13
C THR A 186 11.67 1.93 -1.22
N LEU A 187 12.27 3.11 -1.06
CA LEU A 187 11.63 4.20 -0.34
C LEU A 187 10.54 4.76 -1.24
N HIS A 188 9.29 4.82 -0.76
CA HIS A 188 8.16 5.23 -1.59
C HIS A 188 7.08 5.97 -0.81
N ARG A 189 6.25 6.70 -1.55
CA ARG A 189 5.05 7.37 -1.04
C ARG A 189 4.01 7.54 -2.13
N VAL A 190 2.83 7.98 -1.73
CA VAL A 190 1.81 8.51 -2.64
C VAL A 190 1.70 10.01 -2.41
N THR A 191 1.75 10.83 -3.46
CA THR A 191 1.54 12.28 -3.31
C THR A 191 0.14 12.55 -2.76
N PRO A 192 -0.06 13.59 -1.93
CA PRO A 192 -1.37 13.88 -1.37
C PRO A 192 -2.41 14.08 -2.47
N PRO A 193 -3.58 13.42 -2.39
CA PRO A 193 -4.68 13.70 -3.30
C PRO A 193 -5.14 15.15 -3.21
N VAL A 194 -5.60 15.68 -4.33
CA VAL A 194 -6.20 17.00 -4.46
C VAL A 194 -7.63 16.85 -4.98
N GLY A 195 -8.53 17.67 -4.42
CA GLY A 195 -9.94 17.69 -4.78
C GLY A 195 -10.82 16.76 -3.93
N PRO A 196 -12.15 16.81 -4.13
CA PRO A 196 -13.13 16.02 -3.37
C PRO A 196 -13.14 14.53 -3.75
N ARG A 197 -12.57 14.16 -4.91
CA ARG A 197 -12.51 12.76 -5.33
C ARG A 197 -11.44 12.01 -4.56
N GLU A 198 -11.88 11.11 -3.70
CA GLU A 198 -11.02 10.22 -2.95
C GLU A 198 -10.19 9.28 -3.84
N ARG A 199 -8.95 9.00 -3.44
CA ARG A 199 -8.10 7.98 -4.09
C ARG A 199 -8.36 6.62 -3.44
N LEU A 200 -8.97 5.68 -4.16
CA LEU A 200 -9.24 4.32 -3.66
C LEU A 200 -8.22 3.33 -4.22
N ILE A 201 -7.54 2.58 -3.36
CA ILE A 201 -6.59 1.53 -3.76
C ILE A 201 -6.83 0.25 -2.96
N ALA A 202 -6.90 -0.89 -3.64
CA ALA A 202 -6.88 -2.19 -2.98
C ALA A 202 -5.44 -2.67 -2.78
N ILE A 203 -5.19 -3.33 -1.65
CA ILE A 203 -3.97 -4.09 -1.36
C ILE A 203 -4.36 -5.56 -1.26
N PHE A 204 -3.65 -6.41 -2.00
CA PHE A 204 -3.83 -7.86 -2.01
C PHE A 204 -2.69 -8.56 -1.25
N SER A 205 -3.04 -9.35 -0.24
CA SER A 205 -2.08 -9.99 0.65
C SER A 205 -1.79 -11.44 0.24
N TYR A 206 -0.61 -11.68 -0.35
CA TYR A 206 -0.16 -13.03 -0.72
C TYR A 206 1.02 -13.48 0.15
N TYR A 207 1.10 -14.77 0.43
CA TYR A 207 2.15 -15.38 1.26
C TYR A 207 2.69 -16.68 0.64
N GLU A 208 3.96 -16.99 0.89
CA GLU A 208 4.60 -18.25 0.46
C GLU A 208 4.07 -19.49 1.20
N ARG A 209 3.31 -19.31 2.28
CA ARG A 209 2.68 -20.40 3.05
C ARG A 209 1.17 -20.17 3.13
N SER A 210 0.42 -21.27 3.16
CA SER A 210 -1.02 -21.25 3.45
C SER A 210 -1.31 -20.97 4.93
N GLY A 211 -2.58 -20.76 5.28
CA GLY A 211 -3.02 -20.60 6.67
C GLY A 211 -2.61 -19.28 7.33
N VAL A 212 -2.05 -18.32 6.60
CA VAL A 212 -1.62 -17.05 7.19
C VAL A 212 -2.83 -16.24 7.65
N ARG A 213 -2.81 -15.91 8.94
CA ARG A 213 -3.77 -15.06 9.62
C ARG A 213 -3.02 -14.12 10.57
N PHE A 214 -3.56 -12.93 10.74
CA PHE A 214 -3.09 -12.02 11.79
C PHE A 214 -3.67 -12.43 13.14
N SER A 215 -2.92 -12.15 14.19
CA SER A 215 -3.39 -12.18 15.57
C SER A 215 -4.44 -11.09 15.81
N ALA A 216 -5.21 -11.23 16.88
CA ALA A 216 -6.17 -10.21 17.30
C ALA A 216 -5.50 -8.86 17.57
N GLU A 217 -4.28 -8.86 18.13
CA GLU A 217 -3.49 -7.65 18.39
C GLU A 217 -3.07 -6.96 17.08
N GLU A 218 -2.58 -7.73 16.11
CA GLU A 218 -2.24 -7.19 14.79
C GLU A 218 -3.46 -6.58 14.10
N ARG A 219 -4.61 -7.29 14.12
CA ARG A 219 -5.85 -6.76 13.54
C ARG A 219 -6.31 -5.48 14.24
N LEU A 220 -6.26 -5.43 15.57
CA LEU A 220 -6.61 -4.23 16.32
C LEU A 220 -5.68 -3.06 15.94
N GLY A 221 -4.37 -3.30 15.83
CA GLY A 221 -3.39 -2.28 15.44
C GLY A 221 -3.54 -1.80 14.00
N PHE A 222 -3.89 -2.70 13.08
CA PHE A 222 -4.02 -2.41 11.65
C PHE A 222 -5.40 -2.02 11.17
N TYR A 223 -6.47 -2.32 11.92
CA TYR A 223 -7.86 -2.14 11.48
C TYR A 223 -8.81 -1.61 12.56
N GLY A 224 -8.32 -1.42 13.80
CA GLY A 224 -9.14 -0.93 14.90
C GLY A 224 -10.13 -1.92 15.47
N ARG A 225 -10.13 -3.17 14.98
CA ARG A 225 -10.97 -4.29 15.45
C ARG A 225 -10.28 -5.63 15.22
N ALA A 226 -10.72 -6.66 15.93
CA ALA A 226 -10.15 -8.01 15.86
C ALA A 226 -11.01 -9.03 15.10
N ASP A 227 -12.30 -8.74 14.93
CA ASP A 227 -13.33 -9.58 14.32
C ASP A 227 -14.24 -8.75 13.41
#